data_AF-A0A1I5H5A3-F1
#
_entry.id   AF-A0A1I5H5A3-F1
#
_cell.length_a   1.000
_cell.length_b   1.000
_cell.length_c   1.000
_cell.angle_alpha   90.00
_cell.angle_beta   90.00
_cell.angle_gamma   90.00
#
_symmetry.space_group_name_H-M   'P 1'
#
loop_
_entity.id
_entity.type
_entity.pdbx_description
1 polymer ?
#
loop_
_entity_poly.entity_id
_entity_poly.type
_entity_poly.pdbx_seq_one_letter_code
_entity_poly.pdbx_strand_id
1 'polypeptide(L)'
;MSQQIKVGSAPTGLTPYVRYIAEWFFWIALIGLYFQQTSHFGDEISNYRFGADGWPRGIALVALLGATFQLVLQLHSLRSGPPSSTVEHVEELPVSKKQWALRFMIFAWPFVFLYLTPRLGAYVSLPLFIVGFLLLLGVRKLKPISLVLLVVYGLTLLIFTRFFFVALPLGNEGTFYDINVAIIEFARLGR
;
A
#
# COMPACT_ATOMS: atom_id res chain seq x y z
N MET A 1 9.82 36.70 -38.65
CA MET A 1 10.81 36.23 -37.65
C MET A 1 10.56 34.75 -37.42
N SER A 2 11.37 33.89 -38.04
CA SER A 2 11.22 32.44 -37.98
C SER A 2 11.93 31.92 -36.73
N GLN A 3 11.18 31.40 -35.75
CA GLN A 3 11.77 30.77 -34.57
C GLN A 3 12.33 29.40 -34.96
N GLN A 4 13.66 29.26 -34.94
CA GLN A 4 14.31 27.97 -35.06
C GLN A 4 13.90 27.09 -33.88
N ILE A 5 13.18 26.00 -34.17
CA ILE A 5 13.00 24.88 -33.26
C ILE A 5 14.38 24.25 -33.07
N LYS A 6 14.98 24.50 -31.91
CA LYS A 6 16.21 23.85 -31.48
C LYS A 6 15.83 22.39 -31.19
N VAL A 7 15.97 21.53 -32.19
CA VAL A 7 15.88 20.08 -32.03
C VAL A 7 16.94 19.69 -31.00
N GLY A 8 16.50 19.41 -29.77
CA GLY A 8 17.38 18.90 -28.73
C GLY A 8 18.05 17.64 -29.26
N SER A 9 19.38 17.68 -29.33
CA SER A 9 20.22 16.53 -29.64
C SER A 9 19.72 15.33 -28.83
N ALA A 10 19.47 14.20 -29.51
CA ALA A 10 19.23 12.92 -28.86
C ALA A 10 20.26 12.73 -27.73
N PRO A 11 19.89 12.20 -26.55
CA PRO A 11 20.85 11.98 -25.48
C PRO A 11 21.86 10.91 -25.91
N THR A 12 22.91 11.33 -26.61
CA THR A 12 24.10 10.55 -26.92
C THR A 12 24.95 10.53 -25.66
N GLY A 13 24.69 9.56 -24.79
CA GLY A 13 25.50 9.33 -23.61
C GLY A 13 25.05 8.10 -22.86
N LEU A 14 26.00 7.44 -22.18
CA LEU A 14 25.77 6.35 -21.21
C LEU A 14 24.91 6.79 -20.01
N THR A 15 24.64 8.09 -19.88
CA THR A 15 23.95 8.76 -18.77
C THR A 15 22.58 8.16 -18.40
N PRO A 16 21.68 7.78 -19.34
CA PRO A 16 20.39 7.18 -18.99
C PRO A 16 20.56 5.76 -18.41
N TYR A 17 21.47 4.96 -18.98
CA TYR A 17 21.77 3.61 -18.51
C TYR A 17 22.36 3.66 -17.10
N VAL A 18 23.34 4.54 -16.87
CA VAL A 18 23.95 4.73 -15.55
C VAL A 18 22.90 5.15 -14.51
N ARG A 19 21.96 6.02 -14.88
CA ARG A 19 20.88 6.44 -13.98
C ARG A 19 19.98 5.28 -13.58
N TYR A 20 19.51 4.47 -14.54
CA TYR A 20 18.62 3.34 -14.24
C TYR A 20 19.33 2.25 -13.43
N ILE A 21 20.61 1.98 -13.74
CA ILE A 21 21.42 1.05 -12.97
C ILE A 21 21.64 1.56 -11.55
N ALA A 22 21.95 2.86 -11.38
CA ALA A 22 22.12 3.46 -10.05
C ALA A 22 20.82 3.45 -9.23
N GLU A 23 19.67 3.75 -9.87
CA GLU A 23 18.35 3.66 -9.24
C GLU A 23 18.05 2.22 -8.80
N TRP A 24 18.35 1.23 -9.65
CA TRP A 24 18.20 -0.17 -9.30
C TRP A 24 19.08 -0.55 -8.10
N PHE A 25 20.37 -0.21 -8.12
CA PHE A 25 21.26 -0.45 -6.97
C PHE A 25 20.76 0.19 -5.67
N PHE A 26 20.24 1.42 -5.75
CA PHE A 26 19.63 2.10 -4.62
C PHE A 26 18.45 1.30 -4.05
N TRP A 27 17.54 0.83 -4.90
CA TRP A 27 16.40 0.02 -4.46
C TRP A 27 16.81 -1.32 -3.89
N ILE A 28 17.76 -2.01 -4.51
CA ILE A 28 18.31 -3.28 -4.01
C ILE A 28 18.94 -3.10 -2.64
N ALA A 29 19.71 -2.03 -2.43
CA ALA A 29 20.30 -1.72 -1.14
C ALA A 29 19.22 -1.49 -0.07
N LEU A 30 18.17 -0.73 -0.38
CA LEU A 30 17.06 -0.49 0.54
C LEU A 30 16.30 -1.77 0.87
N ILE A 31 16.00 -2.60 -0.13
CA ILE A 31 15.37 -3.93 0.07
C ILE A 31 16.27 -4.83 0.92
N GLY A 32 17.58 -4.82 0.71
CA GLY A 32 18.54 -5.58 1.50
C GLY A 32 18.55 -5.15 2.97
N LEU A 33 18.55 -3.84 3.25
CA LEU A 33 18.43 -3.31 4.60
C LEU A 33 17.10 -3.71 5.25
N TYR A 34 16.00 -3.61 4.52
CA TYR A 34 14.69 -4.08 4.99
C TYR A 34 14.71 -5.58 5.31
N PHE A 35 15.23 -6.41 4.40
CA PHE A 35 15.35 -7.85 4.59
C PHE A 35 16.19 -8.20 5.82
N GLN A 36 17.29 -7.48 6.06
CA GLN A 36 18.10 -7.66 7.26
C GLN A 36 17.26 -7.45 8.53
N GLN A 37 16.46 -6.38 8.58
CA GLN A 37 15.58 -6.07 9.73
C GLN A 37 14.55 -7.17 9.99
N THR A 38 14.13 -7.93 8.97
CA THR A 38 13.17 -9.04 9.16
C THR A 38 13.70 -10.13 10.08
N SER A 39 15.03 -10.29 10.18
CA SER A 39 15.65 -11.32 11.01
C SER A 39 15.47 -11.08 12.51
N HIS A 40 15.13 -9.86 12.93
CA HIS A 40 14.75 -9.58 14.33
C HIS A 40 13.39 -10.16 14.71
N PHE A 41 12.59 -10.60 13.73
CA PHE A 41 11.29 -11.24 13.96
C PHE A 41 11.37 -12.77 13.74
N GLY A 42 12.54 -13.37 13.90
CA GLY A 42 12.76 -14.80 13.65
C GLY A 42 12.15 -15.76 14.70
N ASP A 43 11.35 -15.24 15.64
CA ASP A 43 10.71 -16.06 16.66
C ASP A 43 9.69 -17.02 16.04
N GLU A 44 9.75 -18.29 16.46
CA GLU A 44 8.78 -19.30 16.06
C GLU A 44 7.41 -18.99 16.69
N ILE A 45 6.45 -18.57 15.86
CA ILE A 45 5.05 -18.49 16.27
C ILE A 45 4.47 -19.90 16.17
N SER A 46 3.92 -20.43 17.27
CA SER A 46 3.46 -21.83 17.40
C SER A 46 2.45 -22.30 16.33
N ASN A 47 1.82 -21.38 15.61
CA ASN A 47 0.79 -21.66 14.60
C ASN A 47 1.16 -21.22 13.17
N TYR A 48 2.39 -20.76 12.90
CA TYR A 48 2.77 -20.29 11.56
C TYR A 48 4.12 -20.86 11.09
N ARG A 49 4.05 -21.78 10.11
CA ARG A 49 5.19 -22.57 9.61
C ARG A 49 6.36 -21.73 9.06
N PHE A 50 6.10 -20.49 8.63
CA PHE A 50 7.12 -19.63 8.03
C PHE A 50 7.74 -18.62 9.01
N GLY A 51 7.43 -18.70 10.31
CA GLY A 51 7.94 -17.78 11.32
C GLY A 51 7.37 -16.36 11.19
N ALA A 52 7.51 -15.52 12.22
CA ALA A 52 6.99 -14.15 12.14
C ALA A 52 7.67 -13.32 11.03
N ASP A 53 8.85 -13.76 10.58
CA ASP A 53 9.68 -13.20 9.53
C ASP A 53 9.35 -13.71 8.11
N GLY A 54 8.43 -14.66 7.94
CA GLY A 54 8.02 -15.17 6.62
C GLY A 54 7.31 -14.12 5.75
N TRP A 55 6.35 -13.38 6.32
CA TRP A 55 5.58 -12.38 5.58
C TRP A 55 6.41 -11.14 5.17
N PRO A 56 7.29 -10.56 6.01
CA PRO A 56 8.13 -9.44 5.61
C PRO A 56 9.12 -9.86 4.52
N ARG A 57 9.69 -11.07 4.62
CA ARG A 57 10.59 -11.61 3.59
C ARG A 57 9.87 -11.82 2.26
N GLY A 58 8.62 -12.25 2.28
CA GLY A 58 7.78 -12.33 1.07
C GLY A 58 7.62 -10.98 0.38
N ILE A 59 7.36 -9.91 1.13
CA ILE A 59 7.27 -8.55 0.59
C ILE A 59 8.62 -8.11 0.00
N ALA A 60 9.73 -8.40 0.68
CA ALA A 60 11.07 -8.09 0.18
C ALA A 60 11.35 -8.78 -1.17
N LEU A 61 10.95 -10.05 -1.33
CA LEU A 61 11.11 -10.79 -2.59
C LEU A 61 10.26 -10.18 -3.71
N VAL A 62 9.01 -9.83 -3.43
CA VAL A 62 8.14 -9.16 -4.43
C VAL A 62 8.72 -7.80 -4.82
N ALA A 63 9.22 -7.01 -3.87
CA ALA A 63 9.87 -5.74 -4.13
C ALA A 63 11.15 -5.90 -4.99
N LEU A 64 11.96 -6.92 -4.71
CA LEU A 64 13.15 -7.28 -5.49
C LEU A 64 12.79 -7.62 -6.94
N LEU A 65 11.75 -8.43 -7.15
CA LEU A 65 11.23 -8.75 -8.48
C LEU A 65 10.72 -7.49 -9.18
N GLY A 66 9.98 -6.64 -8.48
CA GLY A 66 9.44 -5.38 -8.99
C GLY A 66 10.54 -4.42 -9.45
N ALA A 67 11.55 -4.18 -8.62
CA ALA A 67 12.69 -3.31 -8.95
C ALA A 67 13.47 -3.84 -10.17
N THR A 68 13.69 -5.16 -10.23
CA THR A 68 14.38 -5.80 -11.35
C THR A 68 13.56 -5.73 -12.63
N PHE A 69 12.25 -5.97 -12.55
CA PHE A 69 11.34 -5.85 -13.68
C PHE A 69 11.27 -4.40 -14.20
N GLN A 70 11.24 -3.41 -13.30
CA GLN A 70 11.30 -2.00 -13.65
C GLN A 70 12.59 -1.67 -14.42
N LEU A 71 13.75 -2.15 -13.97
CA LEU A 71 15.02 -1.97 -14.70
C LEU A 71 14.94 -2.58 -16.10
N VAL A 72 14.40 -3.80 -16.24
CA VAL A 72 14.24 -4.46 -17.55
C VAL A 72 13.36 -3.62 -18.47
N LEU A 73 12.23 -3.09 -17.99
CA LEU A 73 11.34 -2.22 -18.77
C LEU A 73 12.03 -0.92 -19.18
N GLN A 74 12.80 -0.30 -18.28
CA GLN A 74 13.55 0.93 -18.56
C GLN A 74 14.66 0.71 -19.58
N LEU A 75 15.37 -0.43 -19.51
CA LEU A 75 16.38 -0.80 -20.51
C LEU A 75 15.74 -1.14 -21.86
N HIS A 76 14.58 -1.81 -21.85
CA HIS A 76 13.83 -2.12 -23.06
C HIS A 76 13.29 -0.86 -23.74
N SER A 77 12.82 0.14 -22.98
CA SER A 77 12.32 1.41 -23.52
C SER A 77 13.44 2.28 -24.12
N LEU A 78 14.65 2.25 -23.54
CA LEU A 78 15.82 2.87 -24.16
C LEU A 78 16.19 2.22 -25.50
N ARG A 79 16.10 0.88 -25.58
CA ARG A 79 16.48 0.12 -26.78
C ARG A 79 15.44 0.19 -27.88
N SER A 80 14.17 0.28 -27.53
CA SER A 80 13.05 0.32 -28.50
C SER A 80 12.85 1.71 -29.14
N GLY A 81 13.68 2.69 -28.75
CA GLY A 81 13.40 4.11 -28.97
C GLY A 81 12.26 4.57 -28.06
N PRO A 82 12.21 5.85 -27.65
CA PRO A 82 11.07 6.33 -26.91
C PRO A 82 9.82 6.01 -27.76
N PRO A 83 8.77 5.35 -27.21
CA PRO A 83 7.47 5.45 -27.84
C PRO A 83 7.22 6.94 -28.03
N SER A 84 6.55 7.34 -29.11
CA SER A 84 6.11 8.72 -29.31
C SER A 84 5.25 9.13 -28.11
N SER A 85 5.90 9.50 -27.02
CA SER A 85 5.33 10.17 -25.89
C SER A 85 5.04 11.52 -26.49
N THR A 86 3.82 11.64 -27.03
CA THR A 86 3.04 12.85 -26.85
C THR A 86 3.31 13.24 -25.41
N VAL A 87 4.21 14.21 -25.22
CA VAL A 87 4.39 14.84 -23.94
C VAL A 87 3.03 15.46 -23.72
N GLU A 88 2.14 14.73 -23.04
CA GLU A 88 0.98 15.34 -22.44
C GLU A 88 1.59 16.39 -21.53
N HIS A 89 1.58 17.63 -22.03
CA HIS A 89 1.61 18.79 -21.17
C HIS A 89 0.39 18.59 -20.28
N VAL A 90 0.64 17.99 -19.11
CA VAL A 90 -0.27 18.06 -17.99
C VAL A 90 -0.27 19.52 -17.63
N GLU A 91 -1.19 20.25 -18.25
CA GLU A 91 -1.49 21.62 -17.89
C GLU A 91 -1.80 21.59 -16.40
N GLU A 92 -0.89 22.14 -15.60
CA GLU A 92 -1.02 22.16 -14.14
C GLU A 92 -2.21 23.05 -13.81
N LEU A 93 -3.40 22.45 -13.82
CA LEU A 93 -4.62 23.12 -13.39
C LEU A 93 -4.39 23.59 -11.95
N PRO A 94 -4.66 24.87 -11.64
CA PRO A 94 -4.40 25.41 -10.32
C PRO A 94 -5.19 24.59 -9.29
N VAL A 95 -4.47 23.85 -8.45
CA VAL A 95 -5.07 22.95 -7.45
C VAL A 95 -5.80 23.82 -6.44
N SER A 96 -7.12 23.67 -6.37
CA SER A 96 -7.94 24.40 -5.40
C SER A 96 -7.54 24.00 -3.97
N LYS A 97 -7.55 24.94 -3.01
CA LYS A 97 -7.26 24.66 -1.58
C LYS A 97 -8.08 23.48 -1.03
N LYS A 98 -9.32 23.32 -1.50
CA LYS A 98 -10.19 22.20 -1.14
C LYS A 98 -9.69 20.85 -1.69
N GLN A 99 -9.18 20.83 -2.92
CA GLN A 99 -8.60 19.62 -3.52
C GLN A 99 -7.29 19.25 -2.83
N TRP A 100 -6.48 20.24 -2.45
CA TRP A 100 -5.27 20.00 -1.67
C TRP A 100 -5.58 19.41 -0.29
N ALA A 101 -6.55 19.99 0.43
CA ALA A 101 -7.01 19.46 1.71
C ALA A 101 -7.55 18.03 1.58
N LEU A 102 -8.34 17.73 0.53
CA LEU A 102 -8.85 16.37 0.29
C LEU A 102 -7.72 15.37 0.04
N ARG A 103 -6.73 15.71 -0.79
CA ARG A 103 -5.56 14.87 -1.05
C ARG A 103 -4.78 14.60 0.23
N PHE A 104 -4.59 15.64 1.04
CA PHE A 104 -3.95 15.51 2.35
C PHE A 104 -4.76 14.60 3.28
N MET A 105 -6.09 14.72 3.34
CA MET A 105 -6.93 13.85 4.16
C MET A 105 -6.89 12.39 3.70
N ILE A 106 -6.93 12.13 2.39
CA ILE A 106 -6.80 10.78 1.83
C ILE A 106 -5.45 10.17 2.24
N PHE A 107 -4.38 10.95 2.18
CA PHE A 107 -3.05 10.53 2.61
C PHE A 107 -2.93 10.34 4.12
N ALA A 108 -3.59 11.19 4.92
CA ALA A 108 -3.55 11.15 6.38
C ALA A 108 -4.42 10.04 6.97
N TRP A 109 -5.47 9.61 6.26
CA TRP A 109 -6.46 8.66 6.77
C TRP A 109 -5.89 7.32 7.25
N PRO A 110 -4.92 6.67 6.57
CA PRO A 110 -4.24 5.49 7.09
C PRO A 110 -3.57 5.71 8.45
N PHE A 111 -2.97 6.87 8.68
CA PHE A 111 -2.34 7.19 9.98
C PHE A 111 -3.37 7.37 11.08
N VAL A 112 -4.52 7.96 10.76
CA VAL A 112 -5.67 8.03 11.68
C VAL A 112 -6.10 6.63 12.09
N PHE A 113 -6.23 5.70 11.14
CA PHE A 113 -6.54 4.31 11.45
C PHE A 113 -5.48 3.62 12.33
N LEU A 114 -4.20 3.81 12.04
CA LEU A 114 -3.11 3.27 12.85
C LEU A 114 -3.14 3.82 14.29
N TYR A 115 -3.49 5.08 14.46
CA TYR A 115 -3.61 5.71 15.79
C TYR A 115 -4.85 5.22 16.57
N LEU A 116 -5.98 5.03 15.90
CA LEU A 116 -7.23 4.59 16.55
C LEU A 116 -7.25 3.10 16.87
N THR A 117 -6.60 2.26 16.07
CA THR A 117 -6.68 0.79 16.20
C THR A 117 -6.20 0.27 17.56
N PRO A 118 -5.10 0.73 18.16
CA PRO A 118 -4.70 0.33 19.51
C PRO A 118 -5.71 0.69 20.61
N ARG A 119 -6.58 1.69 20.37
CA ARG A 119 -7.58 2.14 21.34
C ARG A 119 -8.91 1.42 21.17
N LEU A 120 -9.42 1.40 19.94
CA LEU A 120 -10.75 0.87 19.60
C LEU A 120 -10.74 -0.63 19.26
N GLY A 121 -9.57 -1.19 18.97
CA GLY A 121 -9.45 -2.50 18.37
C GLY A 121 -9.78 -2.51 16.88
N ALA A 122 -9.18 -3.47 16.17
CA ALA A 122 -9.27 -3.61 14.73
C ALA A 122 -10.68 -3.93 14.25
N TYR A 123 -11.47 -4.68 15.05
CA TYR A 123 -12.80 -5.10 14.65
C TYR A 123 -13.79 -3.93 14.61
N VAL A 124 -13.54 -2.87 15.39
CA VAL A 124 -14.32 -1.63 15.35
C VAL A 124 -13.67 -0.57 14.45
N SER A 125 -12.34 -0.44 14.48
CA SER A 125 -11.64 0.59 13.68
C SER A 125 -11.67 0.29 12.18
N LEU A 126 -11.64 -0.98 11.75
CA LEU A 126 -11.64 -1.36 10.33
C LEU A 126 -12.92 -0.95 9.59
N PRO A 127 -14.14 -1.24 10.07
CA PRO A 127 -15.36 -0.79 9.40
C PRO A 127 -15.45 0.74 9.33
N LEU A 128 -15.03 1.45 10.39
CA LEU A 128 -14.94 2.91 10.40
C LEU A 128 -13.94 3.43 9.36
N PHE A 129 -12.78 2.78 9.26
CA PHE A 129 -11.75 3.12 8.29
C PHE A 129 -12.25 2.93 6.85
N ILE A 130 -12.86 1.78 6.53
CA ILE A 130 -13.38 1.47 5.20
C ILE A 130 -14.43 2.51 4.79
N VAL A 131 -15.42 2.75 5.65
CA VAL A 131 -16.50 3.72 5.35
C VAL A 131 -15.92 5.13 5.19
N GLY A 132 -15.09 5.58 6.13
CA GLY A 132 -14.49 6.91 6.06
C GLY A 132 -13.59 7.10 4.84
N PHE A 133 -12.82 6.08 4.46
CA PHE A 133 -11.95 6.14 3.30
C PHE A 133 -12.75 6.19 2.00
N LEU A 134 -13.81 5.39 1.86
CA LEU A 134 -14.71 5.44 0.70
C LEU A 134 -15.40 6.80 0.57
N LEU A 135 -15.81 7.41 1.70
CA LEU A 135 -16.38 8.75 1.72
C LEU A 135 -15.36 9.82 1.29
N LEU A 136 -14.09 9.68 1.71
CA LEU A 136 -12.99 10.55 1.27
C LEU A 136 -12.68 10.40 -0.23
N LEU A 137 -12.80 9.18 -0.77
CA LEU A 137 -12.71 8.91 -2.21
C LEU A 137 -13.94 9.40 -3.00
N GLY A 138 -14.94 9.96 -2.33
CA GLY A 138 -16.13 10.53 -2.96
C GLY A 138 -17.24 9.52 -3.25
N VAL A 139 -17.13 8.28 -2.77
CA VAL A 139 -18.21 7.28 -2.88
C VAL A 139 -19.33 7.65 -1.92
N ARG A 140 -20.46 8.13 -2.45
CA ARG A 140 -21.63 8.54 -1.65
C ARG A 140 -22.81 7.58 -1.70
N LYS A 141 -22.80 6.63 -2.62
CA LYS A 141 -23.89 5.66 -2.79
C LYS A 141 -23.78 4.58 -1.72
N LEU A 142 -24.88 4.31 -1.01
CA LEU A 142 -24.91 3.31 0.06
C LEU A 142 -24.60 1.89 -0.43
N LYS A 143 -25.10 1.51 -1.62
CA LYS A 143 -24.89 0.17 -2.19
C LYS A 143 -23.40 -0.18 -2.36
N PRO A 144 -22.56 0.63 -3.02
CA PRO A 144 -21.11 0.40 -3.06
C PRO A 144 -20.45 0.38 -1.67
N ILE A 145 -20.83 1.30 -0.78
CA ILE A 145 -20.23 1.36 0.57
C ILE A 145 -20.53 0.08 1.34
N SER A 146 -21.78 -0.37 1.36
CA SER A 146 -22.17 -1.58 2.07
C SER A 146 -21.57 -2.83 1.45
N LEU A 147 -21.47 -2.92 0.11
CA LEU A 147 -20.85 -4.05 -0.57
C LEU A 147 -19.36 -4.16 -0.23
N VAL A 148 -18.61 -3.07 -0.37
CA VAL A 148 -17.17 -3.07 -0.08
C VAL A 148 -16.93 -3.34 1.41
N LEU A 149 -17.72 -2.71 2.28
CA LEU A 149 -17.65 -2.96 3.72
C LEU A 149 -17.88 -4.45 4.03
N LEU A 150 -18.97 -5.03 3.55
CA LEU A 150 -19.31 -6.43 3.82
C LEU A 150 -18.25 -7.38 3.28
N VAL A 151 -17.79 -7.19 2.04
CA VAL A 151 -16.79 -8.07 1.41
C VAL A 151 -15.44 -7.94 2.10
N VAL A 152 -14.91 -6.73 2.26
CA VAL A 152 -13.56 -6.54 2.83
C VAL A 152 -13.53 -6.88 4.32
N TYR A 153 -14.51 -6.41 5.08
CA TYR A 153 -14.60 -6.71 6.51
C TYR A 153 -14.86 -8.20 6.74
N GLY A 154 -15.82 -8.79 6.00
CA GLY A 154 -16.13 -10.21 6.08
C GLY A 154 -14.95 -11.11 5.74
N LEU A 155 -14.23 -10.81 4.65
CA LEU A 155 -13.00 -11.54 4.29
C LEU A 155 -11.92 -11.38 5.34
N THR A 156 -11.74 -10.17 5.89
CA THR A 156 -10.75 -9.94 6.96
C THR A 156 -11.09 -10.77 8.20
N LEU A 157 -12.35 -10.74 8.65
CA LEU A 157 -12.81 -11.57 9.76
C LEU A 157 -12.54 -13.05 9.46
N LEU A 158 -13.00 -13.53 8.31
CA LEU A 158 -12.86 -14.93 7.91
C LEU A 158 -11.39 -15.36 7.88
N ILE A 159 -10.51 -14.62 7.20
CA ILE A 159 -9.08 -14.98 7.10
C ILE A 159 -8.42 -14.97 8.49
N PHE A 160 -8.56 -13.89 9.27
CA PHE A 160 -7.82 -13.75 10.52
C PHE A 160 -8.38 -14.64 11.65
N THR A 161 -9.70 -14.72 11.77
CA THR A 161 -10.33 -15.49 12.85
C THR A 161 -10.39 -16.99 12.56
N ARG A 162 -10.53 -17.40 11.29
CA ARG A 162 -10.73 -18.81 10.90
C ARG A 162 -9.50 -19.47 10.31
N PHE A 163 -8.74 -18.77 9.46
CA PHE A 163 -7.59 -19.38 8.77
C PHE A 163 -6.28 -19.17 9.53
N PHE A 164 -6.05 -17.96 10.03
CA PHE A 164 -4.80 -17.63 10.73
C PHE A 164 -4.86 -17.89 12.22
N PHE A 165 -6.05 -18.00 12.83
CA PHE A 165 -6.22 -18.11 14.28
C PHE A 165 -5.48 -16.99 15.07
N VAL A 166 -5.22 -15.85 14.42
CA VAL A 166 -4.56 -14.69 15.01
C VAL A 166 -5.63 -13.67 15.36
N ALA A 167 -5.69 -13.28 16.64
CA ALA A 167 -6.53 -12.18 17.06
C ALA A 167 -5.88 -10.86 16.60
N LEU A 168 -6.62 -10.07 15.81
CA LEU A 168 -6.27 -8.67 15.57
C LEU A 168 -6.35 -7.87 16.90
N PRO A 169 -5.69 -6.70 16.99
CA PRO A 169 -5.71 -5.87 18.19
C PRO A 169 -7.14 -5.66 18.71
N LEU A 170 -7.39 -5.94 19.99
CA LEU A 170 -8.73 -5.84 20.59
C LEU A 170 -9.07 -4.43 21.08
N GLY A 171 -8.07 -3.56 21.19
CA GLY A 171 -8.20 -2.25 21.81
C GLY A 171 -7.95 -2.31 23.32
N ASN A 172 -7.53 -1.19 23.89
CA ASN A 172 -7.19 -1.07 25.31
C ASN A 172 -8.31 -0.45 26.16
N GLU A 173 -9.32 0.16 25.51
CA GLU A 173 -10.47 0.76 26.18
C GLU A 173 -11.52 -0.31 26.49
N GLY A 174 -11.93 -0.44 27.76
CA GLY A 174 -12.78 -1.54 28.24
C GLY A 174 -14.05 -1.79 27.41
N THR A 175 -14.80 -0.73 27.07
CA THR A 175 -16.01 -0.85 26.25
C THR A 175 -15.73 -1.40 24.85
N PHE A 176 -14.64 -0.94 24.23
CA PHE A 176 -14.28 -1.40 22.89
C PHE A 176 -13.72 -2.81 22.93
N TYR A 177 -12.94 -3.14 23.94
CA TYR A 177 -12.45 -4.50 24.17
C TYR A 177 -13.60 -5.51 24.19
N ASP A 178 -14.65 -5.27 24.99
CA ASP A 178 -15.80 -6.16 25.08
C ASP A 178 -16.54 -6.32 23.74
N ILE A 179 -16.68 -5.23 22.98
CA ILE A 179 -17.26 -5.27 21.62
C ILE A 179 -16.41 -6.12 20.68
N ASN A 180 -15.08 -5.97 20.70
CA ASN A 180 -14.17 -6.73 19.84
C ASN A 180 -14.22 -8.23 20.19
N VAL A 181 -14.28 -8.59 21.47
CA VAL A 181 -14.45 -9.98 21.91
C VAL A 181 -15.77 -10.55 21.42
N ALA A 182 -16.88 -9.83 21.60
CA ALA A 182 -18.20 -10.27 21.12
C ALA A 182 -18.23 -10.51 19.60
N ILE A 183 -17.56 -9.67 18.81
CA ILE A 183 -17.44 -9.85 17.35
C ILE A 183 -16.68 -11.13 17.02
N ILE A 184 -15.57 -11.40 17.71
CA ILE A 184 -14.77 -12.62 17.48
C ILE A 184 -15.55 -13.85 17.86
N GLU A 185 -16.22 -13.83 19.02
CA GLU A 185 -17.07 -14.92 19.46
C GLU A 185 -18.16 -15.19 18.43
N PHE A 186 -18.86 -14.16 17.96
CA PHE A 186 -19.85 -14.31 16.90
C PHE A 186 -19.25 -14.90 15.61
N ALA A 187 -18.11 -14.39 15.15
CA ALA A 187 -17.44 -14.89 13.95
C ALA A 187 -16.97 -16.35 14.08
N ARG A 188 -16.63 -16.80 15.30
CA ARG A 188 -16.20 -18.17 15.61
C ARG A 188 -17.37 -19.13 15.89
N LEU A 189 -18.48 -18.63 16.46
CA LEU A 189 -19.67 -19.39 16.83
C LEU A 189 -20.53 -19.78 15.62
N GLY A 190 -20.27 -19.20 14.45
CA GLY A 190 -20.78 -19.71 13.17
C GLY A 190 -20.26 -21.12 12.89
N ARG A 191 -20.94 -22.13 13.46
CA ARG A 191 -21.02 -23.49 12.90
C ARG A 191 -21.68 -23.43 11.53
#